data_AF-A0A699TX37-F1
#
_entry.id   AF-A0A699TX37-F1
#
_cell.length_a   1.000
_cell.length_b   1.000
_cell.length_c   1.000
_cell.angle_alpha   90.00
_cell.angle_beta   90.00
_cell.angle_gamma   90.00
#
_symmetry.space_group_name_H-M   'P 1'
#
loop_
_entity.id
_entity.type
_entity.pdbx_description
1 polymer ?
#
loop_
_entity_poly.entity_id
_entity_poly.type
_entity_poly.pdbx_seq_one_letter_code
_entity_poly.pdbx_strand_id
1 'polypeptide(L)'
;ETTVLKGANAAALYGSQASNGALIITTRKGANGAPQITFSHTSQFESISFLPKFQTEFGPGSPDWYTNSPDAKAGVFFKPGVNGLPGTPDTGYLYQYQGFENQQYGPRFDGSLQSFGYTLPDGRQQYLTYEARPDERRKFFNNGYQMQNGVTFAGGDDKTKFFVSYQNVHNNGIVPKDVFDRNSFRFNASRELGRLTLGFNVSYIN
;
A
#
# COMPACT_ATOMS: atom_id res chain seq x y z
N GLU A 1 24.50 6.29 -15.43
CA GLU A 1 23.94 7.49 -16.09
C GLU A 1 22.60 7.13 -16.70
N THR A 2 21.67 8.07 -16.69
CA THR A 2 20.35 7.88 -17.29
C THR A 2 20.08 9.06 -18.21
N THR A 3 19.80 8.78 -19.48
CA THR A 3 19.50 9.79 -20.51
C THR A 3 18.09 9.60 -21.02
N VAL A 4 17.32 10.69 -21.10
CA VAL A 4 15.94 10.67 -21.62
C VAL A 4 15.93 11.24 -23.03
N LEU A 5 15.52 10.42 -24.00
CA LEU A 5 15.28 10.86 -25.37
C LEU A 5 13.79 11.12 -25.55
N LYS A 6 13.44 12.35 -25.95
CA LYS A 6 12.05 12.79 -26.10
C LYS A 6 11.63 12.77 -27.57
N GLY A 7 10.43 12.26 -27.84
CA GLY A 7 9.77 12.35 -29.15
C GLY A 7 10.48 11.61 -30.28
N ALA A 8 10.31 12.13 -31.51
CA ALA A 8 10.64 11.44 -32.76
C ALA A 8 12.13 11.06 -32.93
N ASN A 9 13.06 11.79 -32.31
CA ASN A 9 14.49 11.48 -32.39
C ASN A 9 14.84 10.14 -31.74
N ALA A 10 14.05 9.67 -30.78
CA ALA A 10 14.23 8.36 -30.16
C ALA A 10 13.79 7.23 -31.09
N ALA A 11 12.68 7.42 -31.82
CA ALA A 11 12.14 6.42 -32.73
C ALA A 11 13.07 6.13 -33.93
N ALA A 12 13.86 7.11 -34.37
CA ALA A 12 14.83 6.92 -35.45
C ALA A 12 15.94 5.91 -35.09
N LEU A 13 16.39 5.89 -33.83
CA LEU A 13 17.47 5.00 -33.36
C LEU A 13 16.94 3.67 -32.78
N TYR A 14 15.78 3.71 -32.13
CA TYR A 14 15.27 2.59 -31.33
C TYR A 14 13.94 2.01 -31.85
N GLY A 15 13.48 2.48 -33.01
CA GLY A 15 12.28 1.97 -33.69
C GLY A 15 10.96 2.47 -33.10
N SER A 16 9.86 1.87 -33.57
CA SER A 16 8.49 2.32 -33.25
C SER A 16 8.16 2.29 -31.75
N GLN A 17 8.79 1.40 -30.98
CA GLN A 17 8.62 1.34 -29.53
C GLN A 17 9.13 2.59 -28.80
N ALA A 18 10.04 3.34 -29.42
CA ALA A 18 10.55 4.60 -28.88
C ALA A 18 9.81 5.84 -29.41
N SER A 19 8.65 5.67 -30.08
CA SER A 19 7.81 6.78 -30.54
C SER A 19 7.35 7.71 -29.42
N ASN A 20 7.15 7.16 -28.22
CA ASN A 20 6.83 7.93 -27.01
C ASN A 20 8.10 8.40 -26.25
N GLY A 21 9.29 8.23 -26.83
CA GLY A 21 10.58 8.48 -26.20
C GLY A 21 11.30 7.22 -25.74
N ALA A 22 12.53 7.37 -25.26
CA ALA A 22 13.35 6.28 -24.74
C ALA A 22 14.11 6.70 -23.48
N LEU A 23 14.20 5.79 -22.51
CA LEU A 23 15.06 5.93 -21.34
C LEU A 23 16.31 5.06 -21.54
N ILE A 24 17.46 5.71 -21.74
CA ILE A 24 18.73 5.01 -21.94
C ILE A 24 19.45 4.95 -20.60
N ILE A 25 19.69 3.73 -20.11
CA ILE A 25 20.39 3.49 -18.85
C ILE A 25 21.79 2.97 -19.15
N THR A 26 22.79 3.80 -18.89
CA THR A 26 24.19 3.38 -18.87
C THR A 26 24.55 2.96 -17.47
N THR A 27 24.80 1.68 -17.34
CA THR A 27 25.06 1.03 -16.08
C THR A 27 26.54 1.12 -15.67
N ARG A 28 26.83 0.99 -14.37
CA ARG A 28 28.22 0.96 -13.87
C ARG A 28 29.02 -0.19 -14.51
N LYS A 29 30.25 0.12 -14.91
CA LYS A 29 31.26 -0.79 -15.47
C LYS A 29 32.41 -0.97 -14.46
N GLY A 30 33.37 -1.84 -14.78
CA GLY A 30 34.57 -2.04 -13.95
C GLY A 30 35.47 -0.80 -13.89
N ALA A 31 36.26 -0.70 -12.84
CA ALA A 31 37.23 0.38 -12.62
C ALA A 31 38.62 -0.04 -13.11
N ASN A 32 39.46 0.94 -13.46
CA ASN A 32 40.89 0.70 -13.68
C ASN A 32 41.64 0.67 -12.34
N GLY A 33 42.60 -0.25 -12.19
CA GLY A 33 43.47 -0.29 -11.03
C GLY A 33 42.92 -1.15 -9.89
N ALA A 34 43.21 -0.75 -8.64
CA ALA A 34 42.88 -1.55 -7.47
C ALA A 34 41.37 -1.85 -7.40
N PRO A 35 40.97 -3.10 -7.09
CA PRO A 35 39.56 -3.45 -6.98
C PRO A 35 38.84 -2.60 -5.93
N GLN A 36 37.66 -2.08 -6.28
CA GLN A 36 36.81 -1.28 -5.41
C GLN A 36 35.64 -2.11 -4.92
N ILE A 37 35.51 -2.21 -3.59
CA ILE A 37 34.36 -2.82 -2.91
C ILE A 37 33.56 -1.69 -2.28
N THR A 38 32.26 -1.67 -2.53
CA THR A 38 31.33 -0.72 -1.90
C THR A 38 30.22 -1.48 -1.23
N PHE A 39 30.01 -1.20 0.05
CA PHE A 39 28.83 -1.63 0.79
C PHE A 39 27.85 -0.47 0.88
N SER A 40 26.57 -0.75 0.69
CA SER A 40 25.50 0.23 0.83
C SER A 40 24.41 -0.34 1.73
N HIS A 41 23.97 0.46 2.69
CA HIS A 41 22.83 0.15 3.54
C HIS A 41 21.88 1.36 3.55
N THR A 42 20.59 1.12 3.32
CA THR A 42 19.54 2.13 3.43
C THR A 42 18.42 1.57 4.27
N SER A 43 17.98 2.35 5.27
CA SER A 43 16.79 2.05 6.08
C SER A 43 15.74 3.14 5.84
N GLN A 44 14.49 2.73 5.63
CA GLN A 44 13.35 3.61 5.46
C GLN A 44 12.23 3.15 6.39
N PHE A 45 11.54 4.11 7.02
CA PHE A 45 10.40 3.86 7.90
C PHE A 45 9.17 4.54 7.33
N GLU A 46 8.03 3.87 7.43
CA GLU A 46 6.78 4.28 6.78
C GLU A 46 5.62 4.27 7.77
N SER A 47 4.69 5.19 7.59
CA SER A 47 3.43 5.22 8.34
C SER A 47 2.31 5.75 7.44
N ILE A 48 1.07 5.45 7.81
CA ILE A 48 -0.09 5.95 7.07
C ILE A 48 -0.14 7.48 7.10
N SER A 49 -0.03 8.09 5.92
CA SER A 49 0.08 9.54 5.74
C SER A 49 -1.19 10.26 6.20
N PHE A 50 -2.35 9.85 5.69
CA PHE A 50 -3.64 10.39 6.07
C PHE A 50 -4.76 9.37 5.87
N LEU A 51 -5.89 9.64 6.52
CA LEU A 51 -7.15 8.95 6.31
C LEU A 51 -8.20 9.98 5.88
N PRO A 52 -9.29 9.56 5.22
CA PRO A 52 -10.47 10.42 5.06
C PRO A 52 -10.93 10.98 6.41
N LYS A 53 -11.56 12.16 6.39
CA LYS A 53 -12.27 12.67 7.58
C LYS A 53 -13.52 11.83 7.79
N PHE A 54 -13.60 11.13 8.91
CA PHE A 54 -14.77 10.33 9.28
C PHE A 54 -15.65 11.09 10.28
N GLN A 55 -16.96 10.91 10.16
CA GLN A 55 -17.91 11.37 11.17
C GLN A 55 -17.77 10.53 12.45
N THR A 56 -18.10 11.12 13.60
CA THR A 56 -17.99 10.49 14.93
C THR A 56 -19.27 10.65 15.75
N GLU A 57 -20.37 10.98 15.09
CA GLU A 57 -21.66 11.26 15.73
C GLU A 57 -22.59 10.04 15.72
N PHE A 58 -22.58 9.26 14.65
CA PHE A 58 -23.53 8.17 14.40
C PHE A 58 -22.81 6.81 14.29
N GLY A 59 -23.44 5.77 14.82
CA GLY A 59 -22.92 4.39 14.81
C GLY A 59 -23.52 3.50 13.72
N PRO A 60 -23.25 2.18 13.77
CA PRO A 60 -23.75 1.24 12.79
C PRO A 60 -25.27 1.17 12.74
N GLY A 61 -25.79 1.18 11.51
CA GLY A 61 -27.21 1.14 11.26
C GLY A 61 -27.56 1.49 9.83
N SER A 62 -28.82 1.23 9.48
CA SER A 62 -29.38 1.52 8.17
C SER A 62 -30.84 1.95 8.30
N PRO A 63 -31.41 2.61 7.28
CA PRO A 63 -32.85 2.68 7.14
C PRO A 63 -33.47 1.26 7.07
N ASP A 64 -34.76 1.16 7.34
CA ASP A 64 -35.53 -0.09 7.48
C ASP A 64 -35.72 -0.85 6.15
N TRP A 65 -34.65 -1.29 5.50
CA TRP A 65 -34.74 -2.15 4.31
C TRP A 65 -34.79 -3.64 4.69
N TYR A 66 -34.22 -4.01 5.84
CA TYR A 66 -34.06 -5.40 6.27
C TYR A 66 -35.28 -5.95 7.02
N THR A 67 -35.94 -5.12 7.84
CA THR A 67 -37.01 -5.56 8.76
C THR A 67 -38.41 -5.59 8.15
N ASN A 68 -38.58 -5.16 6.89
CA ASN A 68 -39.88 -5.17 6.19
C ASN A 68 -41.00 -4.49 7.02
N SER A 69 -40.66 -3.46 7.79
CA SER A 69 -41.64 -2.86 8.68
C SER A 69 -42.77 -2.19 7.91
N PRO A 70 -43.91 -1.92 8.57
CA PRO A 70 -44.98 -1.13 7.99
C PRO A 70 -44.51 0.25 7.49
N ASP A 71 -43.58 0.91 8.20
CA ASP A 71 -43.06 2.23 7.83
C ASP A 71 -42.19 2.13 6.55
N ALA A 72 -41.35 1.09 6.43
CA ALA A 72 -40.56 0.82 5.23
C ALA A 72 -41.43 0.57 3.99
N LYS A 73 -42.49 -0.23 4.14
CA LYS A 73 -43.47 -0.51 3.07
C LYS A 73 -44.25 0.74 2.63
N ALA A 74 -44.37 1.74 3.51
CA ALA A 74 -44.97 3.03 3.24
C ALA A 74 -43.97 4.07 2.66
N GLY A 75 -42.72 3.69 2.41
CA GLY A 75 -41.67 4.58 1.89
C GLY A 75 -41.06 5.52 2.93
N VAL A 76 -41.30 5.26 4.23
CA VAL A 76 -40.75 6.05 5.34
C VAL A 76 -39.50 5.34 5.87
N PHE A 77 -38.35 5.73 5.33
CA PHE A 77 -37.05 5.13 5.65
C PHE A 77 -36.36 5.76 6.87
N PHE A 78 -36.69 7.02 7.16
CA PHE A 78 -36.20 7.77 8.31
C PHE A 78 -37.38 8.47 8.97
N LYS A 79 -37.64 8.14 10.24
CA LYS A 79 -38.73 8.75 11.00
C LYS A 79 -38.19 9.25 12.34
N PRO A 80 -37.72 10.51 12.41
CA PRO A 80 -37.28 11.11 13.66
C PRO A 80 -38.44 11.13 14.67
N GLY A 81 -38.21 10.73 15.92
CA GLY A 81 -39.14 10.99 17.04
C GLY A 81 -40.25 9.95 17.31
N VAL A 82 -40.18 8.71 16.81
CA VAL A 82 -41.28 7.71 16.96
C VAL A 82 -41.33 7.00 18.32
N ASN A 83 -40.54 7.47 19.30
CA ASN A 83 -40.70 7.05 20.70
C ASN A 83 -41.37 8.12 21.58
N GLY A 84 -42.00 9.14 20.99
CA GLY A 84 -42.81 10.10 21.74
C GLY A 84 -42.02 11.07 22.64
N LEU A 85 -40.70 11.18 22.46
CA LEU A 85 -39.90 12.23 23.08
C LEU A 85 -39.74 13.40 22.09
N PRO A 86 -40.49 14.50 22.24
CA PRO A 86 -40.24 15.70 21.47
C PRO A 86 -38.82 16.22 21.76
N GLY A 87 -38.07 16.55 20.71
CA GLY A 87 -36.71 17.10 20.84
C GLY A 87 -35.56 16.09 20.72
N THR A 88 -35.81 14.85 20.31
CA THR A 88 -34.76 13.85 20.08
C THR A 88 -34.69 13.37 18.62
N PRO A 89 -34.20 14.20 17.66
CA PRO A 89 -34.06 13.81 16.27
C PRO A 89 -33.16 12.58 16.06
N ASP A 90 -32.30 12.26 17.04
CA ASP A 90 -31.17 11.33 16.86
C ASP A 90 -31.16 10.11 17.80
N THR A 91 -32.06 10.02 18.78
CA THR A 91 -32.03 8.99 19.85
C THR A 91 -33.28 8.11 19.94
N GLY A 92 -34.23 8.26 19.00
CA GLY A 92 -35.54 7.58 19.02
C GLY A 92 -35.72 6.40 18.06
N TYR A 93 -34.63 5.78 17.58
CA TYR A 93 -34.68 4.83 16.46
C TYR A 93 -34.46 3.37 16.87
N LEU A 94 -35.49 2.71 17.41
CA LEU A 94 -35.40 1.31 17.84
C LEU A 94 -35.07 0.31 16.70
N TYR A 95 -35.37 0.64 15.44
CA TYR A 95 -35.17 -0.24 14.28
C TYR A 95 -33.92 0.07 13.46
N GLN A 96 -33.20 1.16 13.77
CA GLN A 96 -32.06 1.60 12.94
C GLN A 96 -30.72 1.11 13.44
N TYR A 97 -30.56 0.85 14.74
CA TYR A 97 -29.33 0.21 15.21
C TYR A 97 -29.28 -1.23 14.70
N GLN A 98 -28.24 -1.52 13.93
CA GLN A 98 -27.97 -2.85 13.43
C GLN A 98 -26.48 -3.11 13.64
N GLY A 99 -26.13 -3.82 14.71
CA GLY A 99 -24.74 -4.03 15.13
C GLY A 99 -23.88 -4.82 14.12
N PHE A 100 -24.47 -5.38 13.07
CA PHE A 100 -23.79 -6.09 11.99
C PHE A 100 -23.68 -5.27 10.69
N GLU A 101 -24.16 -4.02 10.66
CA GLU A 101 -24.10 -3.16 9.48
C GLU A 101 -22.68 -2.69 9.15
N ASN A 102 -22.42 -2.51 7.84
CA ASN A 102 -21.14 -2.01 7.33
C ASN A 102 -21.14 -0.48 7.10
N GLN A 103 -22.26 0.18 7.35
CA GLN A 103 -22.46 1.62 7.23
C GLN A 103 -22.74 2.27 8.60
N GLN A 104 -22.59 3.59 8.69
CA GLN A 104 -22.84 4.36 9.91
C GLN A 104 -24.06 5.29 9.78
N TYR A 105 -25.21 4.74 9.35
CA TYR A 105 -26.49 5.46 9.29
C TYR A 105 -27.41 5.10 10.47
N GLY A 106 -26.83 4.68 11.60
CA GLY A 106 -27.55 4.38 12.84
C GLY A 106 -27.80 5.62 13.71
N PRO A 107 -28.36 5.42 14.92
CA PRO A 107 -28.62 6.51 15.87
C PRO A 107 -27.32 7.18 16.35
N ARG A 108 -27.45 8.38 16.95
CA ARG A 108 -26.32 9.08 17.56
C ARG A 108 -25.75 8.26 18.71
N PHE A 109 -24.44 8.23 18.85
CA PHE A 109 -23.78 7.56 19.97
C PHE A 109 -24.26 8.10 21.33
N ASP A 110 -24.58 7.21 22.25
CA ASP A 110 -25.18 7.53 23.56
C ASP A 110 -24.46 6.84 24.74
N GLY A 111 -23.43 6.03 24.48
CA GLY A 111 -22.69 5.30 25.50
C GLY A 111 -23.43 4.10 26.09
N SER A 112 -24.61 3.73 25.56
CA SER A 112 -25.34 2.54 25.99
C SER A 112 -24.60 1.26 25.61
N LEU A 113 -24.86 0.16 26.34
CA LEU A 113 -24.34 -1.15 25.96
C LEU A 113 -25.26 -1.76 24.88
N GLN A 114 -24.72 -2.01 23.69
CA GLN A 114 -25.49 -2.50 22.54
C GLN A 114 -24.91 -3.80 21.98
N SER A 115 -25.78 -4.64 21.41
CA SER A 115 -25.38 -5.92 20.81
C SER A 115 -24.65 -5.72 19.48
N PHE A 116 -23.41 -6.19 19.37
CA PHE A 116 -22.57 -6.04 18.19
C PHE A 116 -22.45 -7.34 17.39
N GLY A 117 -22.51 -7.24 16.05
CA GLY A 117 -22.42 -8.38 15.14
C GLY A 117 -23.58 -9.38 15.24
N TYR A 118 -23.45 -10.46 14.48
CA TYR A 118 -24.37 -11.61 14.56
C TYR A 118 -24.12 -12.44 15.81
N THR A 119 -25.15 -13.18 16.24
CA THR A 119 -25.00 -14.22 17.26
C THR A 119 -24.02 -15.28 16.77
N LEU A 120 -23.07 -15.64 17.63
CA LEU A 120 -22.05 -16.64 17.33
C LEU A 120 -22.66 -18.04 17.22
N PRO A 121 -21.98 -19.01 16.56
CA PRO A 121 -22.50 -20.37 16.40
C PRO A 121 -22.83 -21.09 17.72
N ASP A 122 -22.24 -20.68 18.83
CA ASP A 122 -22.48 -21.22 20.17
C ASP A 122 -23.63 -20.52 20.93
N GLY A 123 -24.36 -19.62 20.27
CA GLY A 123 -25.47 -18.86 20.83
C GLY A 123 -25.07 -17.61 21.61
N ARG A 124 -23.77 -17.29 21.74
CA ARG A 124 -23.34 -16.06 22.43
C ARG A 124 -23.53 -14.82 21.55
N GLN A 125 -23.90 -13.72 22.18
CA GLN A 125 -23.97 -12.39 21.56
C GLN A 125 -22.85 -11.50 22.10
N GLN A 126 -22.18 -10.75 21.22
CA GLN A 126 -21.20 -9.76 21.64
C GLN A 126 -21.90 -8.44 21.98
N TYR A 127 -21.37 -7.71 22.96
CA TYR A 127 -21.87 -6.42 23.38
C TYR A 127 -20.72 -5.42 23.47
N LEU A 128 -20.94 -4.20 22.99
CA LEU A 128 -19.98 -3.10 23.03
C LEU A 128 -20.68 -1.81 23.47
N THR A 129 -19.95 -0.94 24.17
CA THR A 129 -20.39 0.43 24.42
C THR A 129 -20.59 1.16 23.08
N TYR A 130 -21.76 1.77 22.90
CA TYR A 130 -22.15 2.47 21.68
C TYR A 130 -21.55 3.87 21.65
N GLU A 131 -20.29 3.93 21.23
CA GLU A 131 -19.47 5.14 21.20
C GLU A 131 -18.60 5.22 19.93
N ALA A 132 -18.18 6.43 19.59
CA ALA A 132 -17.25 6.65 18.48
C ALA A 132 -15.85 6.12 18.79
N ARG A 133 -15.23 5.48 17.80
CA ARG A 133 -13.85 4.96 17.90
C ARG A 133 -12.97 5.52 16.78
N PRO A 134 -12.61 6.81 16.82
CA PRO A 134 -11.98 7.52 15.70
C PRO A 134 -10.62 6.94 15.29
N ASP A 135 -9.86 6.39 16.24
CA ASP A 135 -8.49 5.93 16.01
C ASP A 135 -8.39 4.48 15.50
N GLU A 136 -9.46 3.68 15.59
CA GLU A 136 -9.41 2.24 15.26
C GLU A 136 -9.02 1.97 13.80
N ARG A 137 -9.49 2.83 12.89
CA ARG A 137 -9.11 2.74 11.46
C ARG A 137 -7.61 2.96 11.24
N ARG A 138 -6.97 3.82 12.06
CA ARG A 138 -5.53 4.06 11.98
C ARG A 138 -4.75 2.88 12.58
N LYS A 139 -5.26 2.25 13.63
CA LYS A 139 -4.65 1.07 14.28
C LYS A 139 -4.60 -0.17 13.39
N PHE A 140 -5.37 -0.22 12.31
CA PHE A 140 -5.26 -1.28 11.30
C PHE A 140 -3.87 -1.30 10.64
N PHE A 141 -3.25 -0.13 10.44
CA PHE A 141 -1.98 -0.02 9.74
C PHE A 141 -0.80 -0.25 10.68
N ASN A 142 0.21 -0.97 10.19
CA ASN A 142 1.51 -1.10 10.82
C ASN A 142 2.37 0.15 10.58
N ASN A 143 3.38 0.33 11.42
CA ASN A 143 4.55 1.10 11.03
C ASN A 143 5.40 0.20 10.10
N GLY A 144 5.53 0.61 8.84
CA GLY A 144 6.30 -0.10 7.84
C GLY A 144 7.78 0.19 7.95
N TYR A 145 8.60 -0.71 7.41
CA TYR A 145 10.03 -0.48 7.26
C TYR A 145 10.57 -1.18 6.01
N GLN A 146 11.58 -0.58 5.40
CA GLN A 146 12.33 -1.15 4.29
C GLN A 146 13.82 -1.10 4.61
N MET A 147 14.51 -2.20 4.34
CA MET A 147 15.95 -2.28 4.40
C MET A 147 16.49 -2.68 3.03
N GLN A 148 17.46 -1.92 2.54
CA GLN A 148 18.23 -2.24 1.34
C GLN A 148 19.68 -2.44 1.69
N ASN A 149 20.20 -3.63 1.40
CA ASN A 149 21.59 -4.00 1.58
C ASN A 149 22.20 -4.29 0.22
N GLY A 150 23.34 -3.71 -0.07
CA GLY A 150 24.02 -3.90 -1.35
C GLY A 150 25.51 -4.04 -1.16
N VAL A 151 26.10 -4.88 -2.01
CA VAL A 151 27.54 -4.95 -2.19
C VAL A 151 27.84 -4.86 -3.67
N THR A 152 28.82 -4.04 -4.03
CA THR A 152 29.32 -3.95 -5.40
C THR A 152 30.82 -4.14 -5.42
N PHE A 153 31.30 -4.83 -6.44
CA PHE A 153 32.69 -5.03 -6.73
C PHE A 153 32.98 -4.55 -8.14
N ALA A 154 33.90 -3.61 -8.28
CA ALA A 154 34.34 -3.09 -9.56
C ALA A 154 35.86 -3.22 -9.67
N GLY A 155 36.35 -3.73 -10.79
CA GLY A 155 37.78 -3.86 -10.99
C GLY A 155 38.13 -4.16 -12.44
N GLY A 156 39.42 -4.30 -12.69
CA GLY A 156 39.94 -4.46 -14.02
C GLY A 156 41.30 -3.82 -14.22
N ASP A 157 41.82 -4.04 -15.42
CA ASP A 157 43.03 -3.42 -15.95
C ASP A 157 42.68 -2.61 -17.20
N ASP A 158 43.70 -2.12 -17.89
CA ASP A 158 43.55 -1.28 -19.07
C ASP A 158 42.80 -1.97 -20.21
N LYS A 159 42.79 -3.30 -20.25
CA LYS A 159 42.16 -4.10 -21.31
C LYS A 159 40.91 -4.83 -20.85
N THR A 160 40.75 -5.08 -19.56
CA THR A 160 39.67 -5.90 -19.00
C THR A 160 38.95 -5.14 -17.90
N LYS A 161 37.63 -5.04 -17.98
CA LYS A 161 36.79 -4.44 -16.93
C LYS A 161 35.77 -5.45 -16.47
N PHE A 162 35.53 -5.54 -15.17
CA PHE A 162 34.42 -6.31 -14.62
C PHE A 162 33.71 -5.57 -13.49
N PHE A 163 32.41 -5.82 -13.38
CA PHE A 163 31.56 -5.28 -12.33
C PHE A 163 30.60 -6.37 -11.87
N VAL A 164 30.52 -6.58 -10.56
CA VAL A 164 29.57 -7.47 -9.90
C VAL A 164 28.77 -6.64 -8.91
N SER A 165 27.46 -6.87 -8.83
CA SER A 165 26.65 -6.34 -7.73
C SER A 165 25.63 -7.35 -7.25
N TYR A 166 25.42 -7.34 -5.94
CA TYR A 166 24.30 -7.99 -5.28
C TYR A 166 23.55 -6.95 -4.45
N GLN A 167 22.22 -6.98 -4.49
CA GLN A 167 21.36 -6.18 -3.64
C GLN A 167 20.22 -7.04 -3.10
N ASN A 168 19.98 -6.96 -1.81
CA ASN A 168 18.79 -7.45 -1.15
C ASN A 168 17.91 -6.26 -0.70
N VAL A 169 16.62 -6.36 -0.98
CA VAL A 169 15.59 -5.45 -0.46
C VAL A 169 14.66 -6.32 0.38
N HIS A 170 14.45 -5.95 1.62
CA HIS A 170 13.37 -6.47 2.46
C HIS A 170 12.44 -5.32 2.83
N ASN A 171 11.15 -5.48 2.59
CA ASN A 171 10.13 -4.48 2.85
C ASN A 171 8.97 -5.11 3.60
N ASN A 172 8.65 -4.55 4.76
CA ASN A 172 7.42 -4.83 5.49
C ASN A 172 6.54 -3.57 5.44
N GLY A 173 5.44 -3.65 4.69
CA GLY A 173 4.56 -2.53 4.41
C GLY A 173 3.70 -2.10 5.59
N ILE A 174 2.98 -1.00 5.41
CA ILE A 174 2.05 -0.47 6.41
C ILE A 174 0.74 -1.27 6.48
N VAL A 175 0.43 -2.10 5.48
CA VAL A 175 -0.73 -2.98 5.50
C VAL A 175 -0.32 -4.31 6.15
N PRO A 176 -1.09 -4.85 7.11
CA PRO A 176 -0.75 -6.13 7.73
C PRO A 176 -0.53 -7.24 6.71
N LYS A 177 0.58 -7.97 6.85
CA LYS A 177 1.03 -9.07 5.97
C LYS A 177 1.49 -8.63 4.57
N ASP A 178 1.58 -7.33 4.30
CA ASP A 178 2.21 -6.80 3.09
C ASP A 178 3.73 -6.90 3.21
N VAL A 179 4.33 -7.88 2.54
CA VAL A 179 5.77 -8.15 2.58
C VAL A 179 6.28 -8.28 1.16
N PHE A 180 7.44 -7.67 0.90
CA PHE A 180 8.13 -7.74 -0.37
C PHE A 180 9.63 -7.97 -0.15
N ASP A 181 10.15 -9.00 -0.81
CA ASP A 181 11.57 -9.34 -0.83
C ASP A 181 12.06 -9.31 -2.28
N ARG A 182 13.25 -8.75 -2.50
CA ARG A 182 13.89 -8.75 -3.82
C ARG A 182 15.37 -9.01 -3.70
N ASN A 183 15.87 -9.96 -4.48
CA ASN A 183 17.31 -10.12 -4.67
C ASN A 183 17.68 -9.80 -6.12
N SER A 184 18.62 -8.88 -6.28
CA SER A 184 19.15 -8.50 -7.58
C SER A 184 20.62 -8.86 -7.65
N PHE A 185 20.98 -9.71 -8.59
CA PHE A 185 22.37 -9.98 -8.97
C PHE A 185 22.66 -9.42 -10.35
N ARG A 186 23.87 -8.91 -10.54
CA ARG A 186 24.32 -8.44 -11.83
C ARG A 186 25.81 -8.64 -12.01
N PHE A 187 26.18 -9.04 -13.22
CA PHE A 187 27.57 -9.14 -13.65
C PHE A 187 27.75 -8.49 -15.02
N ASN A 188 28.86 -7.78 -15.17
CA ASN A 188 29.32 -7.22 -16.44
C ASN A 188 30.80 -7.51 -16.59
N ALA A 189 31.21 -7.83 -17.81
CA ALA A 189 32.60 -7.88 -18.18
C ALA A 189 32.79 -7.27 -19.58
N SER A 190 33.93 -6.65 -19.81
CA SER A 190 34.37 -6.29 -21.15
C SER A 190 35.87 -6.49 -21.29
N ARG A 191 36.31 -6.88 -22.48
CA ARG A 191 37.72 -7.06 -22.79
C ARG A 191 38.07 -6.53 -24.17
N GLU A 192 39.17 -5.80 -24.25
CA GLU A 192 39.79 -5.36 -25.50
C GLU A 192 40.83 -6.38 -25.96
N LEU A 193 40.69 -6.81 -27.21
CA LEU A 193 41.52 -7.78 -27.93
C LEU A 193 42.02 -7.13 -29.22
N GLY A 194 42.95 -6.17 -29.07
CA GLY A 194 43.48 -5.40 -30.20
C GLY A 194 42.41 -4.46 -30.78
N ARG A 195 41.89 -4.79 -31.98
CA ARG A 195 40.82 -4.02 -32.64
C ARG A 195 39.40 -4.52 -32.30
N LEU A 196 39.29 -5.60 -31.54
CA LEU A 196 38.01 -6.21 -31.16
C LEU A 196 37.72 -5.94 -29.68
N THR A 197 36.53 -5.46 -29.36
CA THR A 197 36.06 -5.34 -27.96
C THR A 197 34.90 -6.30 -27.73
N LEU A 198 35.06 -7.19 -26.75
CA LEU A 198 34.02 -8.11 -26.32
C LEU A 198 33.35 -7.58 -25.05
N GLY A 199 32.04 -7.68 -24.97
CA GLY A 199 31.25 -7.29 -23.81
C GLY A 199 30.24 -8.37 -23.43
N PHE A 200 30.05 -8.58 -22.14
CA PHE A 200 29.11 -9.53 -21.57
C PHE A 200 28.36 -8.89 -20.40
N ASN A 201 27.05 -9.10 -20.34
CA ASN A 201 26.17 -8.60 -19.28
C ASN A 201 25.16 -9.69 -18.93
N VAL A 202 24.97 -9.91 -17.64
CA VAL A 202 23.89 -10.75 -17.12
C VAL A 202 23.31 -10.11 -15.87
N SER A 203 21.99 -10.19 -15.73
CA SER A 203 21.26 -9.76 -14.55
C SER A 203 20.21 -10.79 -14.17
N TYR A 204 20.06 -11.03 -12.88
CA TYR A 204 19.02 -11.85 -12.31
C TYR A 204 18.30 -11.05 -11.22
N ILE A 205 16.98 -11.09 -11.22
CA ILE A 205 16.13 -10.46 -10.22
C ILE A 205 15.06 -11.47 -9.84
N ASN A 206 14.87 -11.69 -8.55
CA ASN A 206 13.71 -12.39 -8.00
C ASN A 206 12.99 -11.53 -6.98
#